data_AF-A0A9D8BNV4-F1
#
_entry.id   AF-A0A9D8BNV4-F1
#
_cell.length_a   1.000
_cell.length_b   1.000
_cell.length_c   1.000
_cell.angle_alpha   90.00
_cell.angle_beta   90.00
_cell.angle_gamma   90.00
#
_symmetry.space_group_name_H-M   'P 1'
#
loop_
_entity.id
_entity.type
_entity.pdbx_description
1 polymer ?
#
loop_
_entity_poly.entity_id
_entity_poly.type
_entity_poly.pdbx_seq_one_letter_code
_entity_poly.pdbx_strand_id
1 'polypeptide(L)'
;MRIVREIEIEGRNVNALFDTGSLHTYVVRAFLGGVPIRSLSEPYRVALGGRVIEVREYCAVEGKIEGYVFDTKVVPIDSLGRVDGREIEALIGALTMEEWEIGVNPKDGTLDLSGLKRREFTEFLELNRR
;
A
#
# COMPACT_ATOMS: atom_id res chain seq x y z
N MET A 1 -1.69 13.09 4.05
CA MET A 1 -3.02 13.21 3.43
C MET A 1 -3.65 11.82 3.39
N ARG A 2 -4.98 11.71 3.52
CA ARG A 2 -5.68 10.43 3.63
C ARG A 2 -6.86 10.38 2.67
N ILE A 3 -6.91 9.36 1.82
CA ILE A 3 -8.02 9.11 0.92
C ILE A 3 -8.43 7.65 1.03
N VAL A 4 -9.72 7.37 1.11
CA VAL A 4 -10.25 6.01 1.02
C VAL A 4 -10.72 5.73 -0.41
N ARG A 5 -10.32 4.58 -0.95
CA ARG A 5 -10.77 4.06 -2.24
C ARG A 5 -10.98 2.55 -2.16
N GLU A 6 -11.94 2.04 -2.91
CA GLU A 6 -12.04 0.61 -3.15
C GLU A 6 -11.00 0.21 -4.20
N ILE A 7 -10.22 -0.82 -3.91
CA ILE A 7 -9.20 -1.40 -4.80
C ILE A 7 -9.29 -2.92 -4.73
N GLU A 8 -8.58 -3.61 -5.62
CA GLU A 8 -8.38 -5.06 -5.55
C GLU A 8 -7.03 -5.36 -4.87
N ILE A 9 -6.99 -6.36 -3.99
CA ILE A 9 -5.77 -7.03 -3.52
C ILE A 9 -5.99 -8.53 -3.69
N GLU A 10 -5.13 -9.19 -4.45
CA GLU A 10 -5.20 -10.65 -4.68
C GLU A 10 -6.59 -11.12 -5.15
N GLY A 11 -7.21 -10.38 -6.07
CA GLY A 11 -8.55 -10.71 -6.58
C GLY A 11 -9.72 -10.32 -5.67
N ARG A 12 -9.48 -9.66 -4.53
CA ARG A 12 -10.51 -9.29 -3.55
C ARG A 12 -10.65 -7.77 -3.42
N ASN A 13 -11.88 -7.28 -3.47
CA ASN A 13 -12.16 -5.86 -3.23
C ASN A 13 -11.97 -5.51 -1.76
N VAL A 14 -11.27 -4.41 -1.50
CA VAL A 14 -10.96 -3.87 -0.16
C VAL A 14 -11.12 -2.36 -0.16
N ASN A 15 -11.55 -1.79 0.96
CA ASN A 15 -11.40 -0.36 1.23
C ASN A 15 -9.95 -0.10 1.66
N ALA A 16 -9.22 0.58 0.79
CA ALA A 16 -7.85 0.99 1.01
C ALA A 16 -7.77 2.45 1.45
N LEU A 17 -7.04 2.69 2.54
CA LEU A 17 -6.60 4.01 2.96
C LEU A 17 -5.24 4.33 2.34
N PHE A 18 -5.16 5.32 1.47
CA PHE A 18 -3.92 5.87 0.96
C PHE A 18 -3.41 6.91 1.96
N ASP A 19 -2.32 6.61 2.69
CA ASP A 19 -1.78 7.48 3.74
C ASP A 19 -0.29 7.76 3.50
N THR A 20 -0.01 8.99 3.05
CA THR A 20 1.37 9.47 2.82
C THR A 20 2.20 9.55 4.11
N GLY A 21 1.56 9.49 5.29
CA GLY A 21 2.23 9.48 6.59
C GLY A 21 2.63 8.07 7.08
N SER A 22 2.22 7.02 6.39
CA SER A 22 2.64 5.64 6.68
C SER A 22 3.72 5.23 5.70
N LEU A 23 4.87 4.75 6.18
CA LEU A 23 5.91 4.26 5.28
C LEU A 23 5.53 2.92 4.62
N HIS A 24 4.94 2.02 5.40
CA HIS A 24 4.61 0.66 4.97
C HIS A 24 3.15 0.53 4.52
N THR A 25 2.93 -0.46 3.67
CA THR A 25 1.60 -0.94 3.31
C THR A 25 1.19 -2.08 4.25
N TYR A 26 -0.06 -2.06 4.68
CA TYR A 26 -0.66 -3.06 5.58
C TYR A 26 -1.92 -3.63 4.96
N VAL A 27 -2.15 -4.93 5.12
CA VAL A 27 -3.38 -5.59 4.66
C VAL A 27 -3.91 -6.48 5.77
N VAL A 28 -5.22 -6.45 5.98
CA VAL A 28 -5.89 -7.32 6.95
C VAL A 28 -5.75 -8.77 6.50
N ARG A 29 -5.25 -9.64 7.39
CA ARG A 29 -4.91 -11.05 7.11
C ARG A 29 -6.01 -11.83 6.40
N ALA A 30 -7.27 -11.56 6.71
CA ALA A 30 -8.43 -12.21 6.09
C ALA A 30 -8.46 -12.05 4.55
N PHE A 31 -7.78 -11.03 4.01
CA PHE A 31 -7.69 -10.74 2.57
C PHE A 31 -6.45 -11.34 1.90
N LEU A 32 -5.56 -11.98 2.66
CA LEU A 32 -4.31 -12.58 2.18
C LEU A 32 -4.40 -14.11 2.03
N GLY A 33 -5.60 -14.65 1.86
CA GLY A 33 -5.81 -16.10 1.78
C GLY A 33 -5.10 -16.71 0.57
N GLY A 34 -4.15 -17.61 0.82
CA GLY A 34 -3.35 -18.27 -0.23
C GLY A 34 -2.03 -17.56 -0.55
N VAL A 35 -1.80 -16.36 -0.02
CA VAL A 35 -0.54 -15.62 -0.19
C VAL A 35 0.54 -16.22 0.73
N PRO A 36 1.74 -16.57 0.21
CA PRO A 36 2.84 -17.01 1.05
C PRO A 36 3.31 -15.89 2.01
N ILE A 37 3.19 -16.15 3.32
CA ILE A 37 3.67 -15.24 4.36
C ILE A 37 5.07 -15.66 4.81
N ARG A 38 5.97 -14.68 4.91
CA ARG A 38 7.34 -14.87 5.40
C ARG A 38 7.51 -14.23 6.77
N SER A 39 8.12 -14.97 7.69
CA SER A 39 8.54 -14.45 9.00
C SER A 39 9.87 -13.71 8.91
N LEU A 40 10.00 -12.65 9.70
CA LEU A 40 11.24 -11.91 9.91
C LEU A 40 12.08 -12.61 10.99
N SER A 41 13.39 -12.66 10.78
CA SER A 41 14.33 -13.12 11.81
C SER A 41 14.46 -12.12 12.96
N GLU A 42 14.29 -10.83 12.66
CA GLU A 42 14.36 -9.72 13.62
C GLU A 42 13.09 -8.87 13.51
N PRO A 43 12.14 -9.02 14.44
CA PRO A 43 10.94 -8.19 14.49
C PRO A 43 11.24 -6.72 14.79
N TYR A 44 10.37 -5.82 14.33
CA TYR A 44 10.50 -4.38 14.60
C TYR A 44 9.15 -3.77 15.01
N ARG A 45 9.17 -2.59 15.63
CA ARG A 45 7.97 -1.94 16.16
C ARG A 45 7.58 -0.74 15.32
N VAL A 46 6.29 -0.58 15.08
CA VAL A 46 5.71 0.56 14.35
C VAL A 46 4.52 1.14 15.09
N ALA A 47 4.36 2.46 15.04
CA ALA A 47 3.16 3.13 15.52
C ALA A 47 2.11 3.13 14.39
N LEU A 48 0.94 2.55 14.66
CA LEU A 48 -0.15 2.42 13.69
C LEU A 48 -1.48 2.65 14.39
N GLY A 49 -2.26 3.65 13.94
CA GLY A 49 -3.59 3.92 14.49
C GLY A 49 -3.61 4.23 16.00
N GLY A 50 -2.57 4.88 16.52
CA GLY A 50 -2.46 5.24 17.96
C GLY A 50 -1.99 4.10 18.88
N ARG A 51 -1.70 2.91 18.33
CA ARG A 51 -1.07 1.80 19.05
C ARG A 51 0.31 1.51 18.50
N VAL A 52 1.13 0.82 19.28
CA VAL A 52 2.39 0.24 18.80
C VAL A 52 2.15 -1.24 18.53
N ILE A 53 2.46 -1.69 17.31
CA ILE A 53 2.44 -3.10 16.95
C ILE A 53 3.87 -3.61 16.72
N GLU A 54 4.05 -4.92 16.84
CA GLU A 54 5.28 -5.59 16.48
C GLU A 54 5.10 -6.31 15.14
N VAL A 55 5.90 -5.91 14.16
CA VAL A 55 5.93 -6.50 12.83
C VAL A 55 6.85 -7.70 12.85
N ARG A 56 6.28 -8.87 12.61
CA ARG A 56 6.99 -10.16 12.59
C ARG A 56 6.98 -10.83 11.22
N GLU A 57 6.14 -10.35 10.32
CA GLU A 57 5.79 -11.03 9.09
C GLU A 57 5.60 -10.02 7.96
N TYR A 58 5.83 -10.48 6.74
CA TYR A 58 5.50 -9.76 5.52
C TYR A 58 5.16 -10.73 4.39
N CYS A 59 4.48 -10.24 3.36
CA CYS A 59 4.30 -10.94 2.10
C CYS A 59 4.35 -9.95 0.92
N ALA A 60 4.47 -10.47 -0.29
CA ALA A 60 4.27 -9.69 -1.51
C ALA A 60 2.87 -9.97 -2.04
N VAL A 61 2.21 -8.95 -2.57
CA VAL A 61 0.88 -9.07 -3.19
C VAL A 61 0.81 -8.29 -4.50
N GLU A 62 -0.11 -8.68 -5.37
CA GLU A 62 -0.61 -7.87 -6.48
C GLU A 62 -1.91 -7.17 -6.08
N GLY A 63 -2.05 -5.91 -6.49
CA GLY A 63 -3.28 -5.14 -6.36
C GLY A 63 -3.68 -4.45 -7.65
N LYS A 64 -4.93 -3.99 -7.72
CA LYS A 64 -5.44 -3.20 -8.84
C LYS A 64 -6.18 -1.95 -8.36
N ILE A 65 -5.81 -0.80 -8.93
CA ILE A 65 -6.51 0.48 -8.74
C ILE A 65 -7.12 0.85 -10.07
N GLU A 66 -8.45 0.94 -10.16
CA GLU A 66 -9.15 1.25 -11.42
C GLU A 66 -8.74 0.33 -12.60
N GLY A 67 -8.40 -0.92 -12.30
CA GLY A 67 -7.93 -1.91 -13.29
C GLY A 67 -6.44 -1.86 -13.60
N TYR A 68 -5.69 -0.89 -13.09
CA TYR A 68 -4.24 -0.81 -13.25
C TYR A 68 -3.51 -1.58 -12.15
N VAL A 69 -2.62 -2.49 -12.56
CA VAL A 69 -1.93 -3.44 -11.69
C VAL A 69 -0.70 -2.82 -11.05
N PHE A 70 -0.52 -3.03 -9.74
CA PHE A 70 0.71 -2.77 -8.99
C PHE A 70 1.06 -4.00 -8.14
N ASP A 71 2.33 -4.19 -7.82
CA ASP A 71 2.75 -5.16 -6.81
C ASP A 71 3.40 -4.45 -5.62
N THR A 72 3.35 -5.06 -4.43
CA THR A 72 4.01 -4.43 -3.28
C THR A 72 4.26 -5.39 -2.12
N LYS A 73 5.20 -5.02 -1.25
CA LYS A 73 5.40 -5.65 0.05
C LYS A 73 4.37 -5.14 1.05
N VAL A 74 3.68 -6.06 1.71
CA VAL A 74 2.68 -5.75 2.74
C VAL A 74 3.05 -6.37 4.08
N VAL A 75 2.65 -5.69 5.16
CA VAL A 75 2.66 -6.22 6.52
C VAL A 75 1.25 -6.73 6.84
N PRO A 76 1.07 -8.05 7.04
CA PRO A 76 -0.20 -8.61 7.48
C PRO A 76 -0.58 -8.13 8.89
N ILE A 77 -1.83 -7.72 9.07
CA ILE A 77 -2.36 -7.28 10.37
C ILE A 77 -3.77 -7.81 10.64
N ASP A 78 -4.20 -7.83 11.89
CA ASP A 78 -5.52 -8.34 12.25
C ASP A 78 -6.64 -7.32 12.03
N SER A 79 -6.37 -6.02 12.20
CA SER A 79 -7.32 -4.94 11.90
C SER A 79 -6.62 -3.59 11.69
N LEU A 80 -7.24 -2.72 10.89
CA LEU A 80 -6.84 -1.30 10.73
C LEU A 80 -7.85 -0.32 11.33
N GLY A 81 -9.05 -0.79 11.65
CA GLY A 81 -10.12 0.04 12.22
C GLY A 81 -10.93 0.76 11.14
N ARG A 82 -11.55 1.88 11.52
CA ARG A 82 -12.47 2.63 10.65
C ARG A 82 -11.98 4.03 10.34
N VAL A 83 -12.26 4.48 9.12
CA VAL A 83 -12.11 5.88 8.68
C VAL A 83 -13.42 6.30 8.01
N ASP A 84 -13.97 7.45 8.42
CA ASP A 84 -15.24 7.99 7.88
C ASP A 84 -16.40 6.98 7.86
N GLY A 85 -16.47 6.14 8.90
CA GLY A 85 -17.50 5.11 9.06
C GLY A 85 -17.29 3.83 8.25
N ARG A 86 -16.24 3.74 7.42
CA ARG A 86 -15.88 2.56 6.64
C ARG A 86 -14.82 1.74 7.37
N GLU A 87 -14.99 0.42 7.40
CA GLU A 87 -13.90 -0.49 7.76
C GLU A 87 -12.78 -0.35 6.73
N ILE A 88 -11.54 -0.40 7.20
CA ILE A 88 -10.35 -0.32 6.35
C ILE A 88 -9.69 -1.69 6.37
N GLU A 89 -9.55 -2.27 5.19
CA GLU A 89 -8.96 -3.60 5.03
C GLU A 89 -7.54 -3.54 4.45
N ALA A 90 -7.16 -2.40 3.85
CA ALA A 90 -5.80 -2.12 3.43
C ALA A 90 -5.39 -0.67 3.76
N LEU A 91 -4.10 -0.46 4.05
CA LEU A 91 -3.47 0.84 4.10
C LEU A 91 -2.33 0.85 3.11
N ILE A 92 -2.39 1.70 2.09
CA ILE A 92 -1.32 1.89 1.11
C ILE A 92 -0.38 3.00 1.59
N GLY A 93 0.87 2.62 1.87
CA GLY A 93 1.90 3.49 2.40
C GLY A 93 2.70 4.22 1.31
N ALA A 94 3.53 5.16 1.76
CA ALA A 94 4.35 6.03 0.94
C ALA A 94 5.27 5.25 -0.01
N LEU A 95 5.92 4.17 0.45
CA LEU A 95 6.83 3.40 -0.40
C LEU A 95 6.12 2.82 -1.64
N THR A 96 4.95 2.21 -1.46
CA THR A 96 4.15 1.68 -2.57
C THR A 96 3.68 2.81 -3.49
N MET A 97 3.28 3.96 -2.92
CA MET A 97 2.83 5.09 -3.73
C MET A 97 3.98 5.71 -4.54
N GLU A 98 5.17 5.82 -3.97
CA GLU A 98 6.35 6.35 -4.66
C GLU A 98 6.82 5.40 -5.77
N GLU A 99 6.93 4.10 -5.47
CA GLU A 99 7.34 3.06 -6.42
C GLU A 99 6.48 3.08 -7.69
N TRP A 100 5.17 3.29 -7.53
CA TRP A 100 4.21 3.26 -8.63
C TRP A 100 3.75 4.64 -9.10
N GLU A 101 4.40 5.71 -8.63
CA GLU A 101 4.05 7.11 -8.92
C GLU A 101 2.55 7.41 -8.72
N ILE A 102 1.96 6.87 -7.65
CA ILE A 102 0.59 7.12 -7.25
C ILE A 102 0.54 8.44 -6.47
N GLY A 103 0.01 9.47 -7.11
CA GLY A 103 -0.19 10.78 -6.50
C GLY A 103 -1.52 10.85 -5.74
N VAL A 104 -1.54 11.65 -4.67
CA VAL A 104 -2.75 11.98 -3.91
C VAL A 104 -3.06 13.46 -4.11
N ASN A 105 -4.21 13.78 -4.70
CA ASN A 105 -4.63 15.16 -4.91
C ASN A 105 -5.39 15.70 -3.68
N PRO A 106 -4.83 16.67 -2.94
CA PRO A 106 -5.44 17.16 -1.72
C PRO A 106 -6.68 18.04 -1.95
N LYS A 107 -6.91 18.54 -3.16
CA LYS A 107 -7.99 19.50 -3.44
C LYS A 107 -9.34 18.82 -3.59
N ASP A 108 -9.36 17.66 -4.23
CA ASP A 108 -10.57 16.92 -4.58
C ASP A 108 -10.58 15.47 -4.05
N GLY A 109 -9.50 15.06 -3.38
CA GLY A 109 -9.39 13.72 -2.83
C GLY A 109 -9.30 12.63 -3.89
N THR A 110 -8.77 12.93 -5.08
CA THR A 110 -8.53 11.96 -6.17
C THR A 110 -7.12 11.36 -6.12
N LEU A 111 -6.93 10.25 -6.83
CA LEU A 111 -5.62 9.65 -7.06
C LEU A 111 -5.14 10.02 -8.47
N ASP A 112 -3.88 10.45 -8.58
CA ASP A 112 -3.18 10.51 -9.85
C ASP A 112 -2.51 9.16 -10.10
N LEU A 113 -2.96 8.47 -11.14
CA LEU A 113 -2.45 7.15 -11.54
C LEU A 113 -1.61 7.24 -12.81
N SER A 114 -1.23 8.44 -13.27
CA SER A 114 -0.56 8.64 -14.55
C SER A 114 0.71 7.80 -14.72
N GLY A 115 1.54 7.67 -13.69
CA GLY A 115 2.72 6.82 -13.71
C GLY A 115 2.39 5.33 -13.75
N LEU A 116 1.46 4.88 -12.89
CA LEU A 116 0.94 3.51 -12.91
C LEU A 116 0.35 3.11 -14.28
N LYS A 117 -0.32 4.04 -14.97
CA LYS A 117 -0.85 3.85 -16.34
C LYS A 117 0.25 3.81 -17.38
N ARG A 118 1.25 4.68 -17.26
CA ARG A 118 2.37 4.77 -18.21
C ARG A 118 3.25 3.53 -18.20
N ARG A 119 3.40 2.88 -17.03
CA ARG A 119 4.23 1.66 -16.86
C ARG A 119 5.70 1.83 -17.28
N GLU A 120 6.21 3.05 -17.19
CA GLU A 120 7.61 3.40 -17.46
C GLU A 120 8.16 4.21 -16.29
N PHE A 121 9.18 3.67 -15.62
CA PHE A 121 9.76 4.23 -14.40
C PHE A 121 11.23 4.55 -14.63
N THR A 122 11.66 5.72 -14.15
CA THR A 122 13.06 6.12 -14.24
C THR A 122 13.77 5.75 -12.95
N GLU A 123 14.75 4.85 -13.04
CA GLU A 123 15.60 4.50 -11.91
C GLU A 123 16.97 5.20 -12.04
N PHE A 124 17.93 4.50 -12.63
CA PHE A 124 19.30 4.98 -12.78
C PHE A 124 19.59 5.38 -14.23
N LEU A 125 19.83 6.66 -14.48
CA LEU A 125 20.29 7.16 -15.77
C LEU A 125 21.80 7.38 -15.72
N GLU A 126 22.54 6.67 -16.57
CA GLU A 126 23.95 6.96 -16.78
C GLU A 126 24.07 8.30 -17.55
N LEU A 127 24.41 9.37 -16.84
CA LEU A 127 24.72 10.65 -17.45
C LEU A 127 26.10 10.58 -18.10
N ASN A 128 26.17 10.07 -19.33
CA ASN A 128 27.34 10.24 -20.18
C ASN A 128 27.48 11.73 -20.57
N ARG A 129 28.11 12.52 -19.70
CA ARG A 129 28.63 13.83 -20.07
C ARG A 129 29.88 13.60 -20.93
N ARG A 130 29.72 13.84 -22.23
CA ARG A 130 30.84 14.07 -23.16
C ARG A 130 31.61 15.31 -22.75
#